data_AF-A0A1A2RNH2-F1
#
_entry.id   AF-A0A1A2RNH2-F1
#
_cell.length_a   1.000
_cell.length_b   1.000
_cell.length_c   1.000
_cell.angle_alpha   90.00
_cell.angle_beta   90.00
_cell.angle_gamma   90.00
#
_symmetry.space_group_name_H-M   'P 1'
#
loop_
_entity.id
_entity.type
_entity.pdbx_description
1 polymer ?
#
loop_
_entity_poly.entity_id
_entity_poly.type
_entity_poly.pdbx_seq_one_letter_code
_entity_poly.pdbx_strand_id
1 'polypeptide(L)'
;MDEMPRYTGPIDPCNRNIFGACLSLVGLATMVLATLLLLIALSNPALAFRLEAGFFPPLSESAVQSARTEVVVAAVLTVLSSASAVAAVIFRSTITWRLIGGVTLLALILVGPLLWVCYDMAF
;
A
#
# COMPACT_ATOMS: atom_id res chain seq x y z
N MET A 1 -7.22 34.21 38.76
CA MET A 1 -6.73 32.91 38.24
C MET A 1 -6.27 33.18 36.84
N ASP A 2 -4.96 33.31 36.65
CA ASP A 2 -4.37 33.57 35.34
C ASP A 2 -4.64 32.40 34.41
N GLU A 3 -5.36 32.66 33.30
CA GLU A 3 -5.57 31.67 32.24
C GLU A 3 -4.23 31.38 31.56
N MET A 4 -3.56 30.31 31.99
CA MET A 4 -2.41 29.79 31.25
C MET A 4 -2.86 29.40 29.83
N PRO A 5 -2.18 29.88 28.78
CA PRO A 5 -2.53 29.54 27.41
C PRO A 5 -2.39 28.02 27.23
N ARG A 6 -3.49 27.36 26.87
CA ARG A 6 -3.46 25.93 26.53
C ARG A 6 -2.59 25.75 25.30
N TYR A 7 -1.44 25.13 25.47
CA TYR A 7 -0.58 24.74 24.36
C TYR A 7 -1.34 23.77 23.43
N THR A 8 -1.71 24.23 22.25
CA THR A 8 -2.45 23.46 21.24
C THR A 8 -1.55 22.60 20.34
N GLY A 9 -0.23 22.64 20.55
CA GLY A 9 0.75 21.96 19.71
C GLY A 9 1.11 22.78 18.45
N PRO A 10 2.03 22.25 17.61
CA PRO A 10 2.57 22.98 16.46
C PRO A 10 1.61 23.10 15.27
N ILE A 11 0.49 22.38 15.26
CA ILE A 11 -0.49 22.38 14.17
C ILE A 11 -1.88 22.49 14.79
N ASP A 12 -2.70 23.38 14.24
CA ASP A 12 -4.09 23.53 14.64
C ASP A 12 -4.86 22.19 14.55
N PRO A 13 -5.74 21.89 15.52
CA PRO A 13 -6.44 20.61 15.58
C PRO A 13 -7.32 20.34 14.34
N CYS A 14 -7.90 21.38 13.73
CA CYS A 14 -8.63 21.25 12.47
C CYS A 14 -7.72 20.81 11.32
N ASN A 15 -6.55 21.44 11.17
CA ASN A 15 -5.58 21.11 10.12
C ASN A 15 -4.99 19.71 10.32
N ARG A 16 -4.77 19.26 11.55
CA ARG A 16 -4.34 17.87 11.85
C ARG A 16 -5.37 16.84 11.40
N ASN A 17 -6.66 17.16 11.50
CA ASN A 17 -7.72 16.26 11.07
C ASN A 17 -7.78 16.14 9.54
N ILE A 18 -7.71 17.26 8.82
CA ILE A 18 -7.68 17.28 7.35
C ILE A 18 -6.45 16.54 6.83
N PHE A 19 -5.29 16.81 7.42
CA PHE A 19 -4.05 16.15 7.05
C PHE A 19 -4.10 14.63 7.28
N GLY A 20 -4.63 14.19 8.43
CA GLY A 20 -4.86 12.77 8.70
C GLY A 20 -5.85 12.13 7.74
N ALA A 21 -6.90 12.85 7.35
CA ALA A 21 -7.87 12.38 6.34
C ALA A 21 -7.21 12.15 4.98
N CYS A 22 -6.46 13.13 4.49
CA CYS A 22 -5.74 13.04 3.22
C CYS A 22 -4.75 11.87 3.21
N LEU A 23 -3.94 11.74 4.27
CA LEU A 23 -2.99 10.63 4.37
C LEU A 23 -3.67 9.26 4.45
N SER A 24 -4.79 9.16 5.16
CA SER A 24 -5.55 7.91 5.25
C SER A 24 -6.16 7.53 3.91
N LEU A 25 -6.72 8.50 3.17
CA LEU A 25 -7.30 8.28 1.84
C LEU A 25 -6.23 7.91 0.81
N VAL A 26 -5.08 8.60 0.81
CA VAL A 26 -3.95 8.26 -0.06
C VAL A 26 -3.42 6.88 0.28
N GLY A 27 -3.25 6.56 1.57
CA GLY A 27 -2.82 5.23 2.01
C GLY A 27 -3.76 4.14 1.54
N LEU A 28 -5.07 4.34 1.68
CA LEU A 28 -6.08 3.38 1.25
C LEU A 28 -6.09 3.23 -0.29
N ALA A 29 -6.10 4.33 -1.03
CA ALA A 29 -6.13 4.31 -2.49
C ALA A 29 -4.89 3.61 -3.07
N THR A 30 -3.71 3.92 -2.55
CA THR A 30 -2.46 3.27 -2.98
C THR A 30 -2.42 1.79 -2.61
N MET A 31 -2.97 1.40 -1.45
CA MET A 31 -3.08 -0.02 -1.09
C MET A 31 -4.00 -0.78 -2.03
N VAL A 32 -5.17 -0.22 -2.35
CA VAL A 32 -6.12 -0.82 -3.29
C VAL A 32 -5.49 -1.00 -4.65
N LEU A 33 -4.79 0.04 -5.15
CA LEU A 33 -4.11 -0.05 -6.44
C LEU A 33 -3.00 -1.11 -6.43
N ALA A 34 -2.20 -1.17 -5.37
CA ALA A 34 -1.17 -2.20 -5.21
C ALA A 34 -1.77 -3.61 -5.23
N THR A 35 -2.87 -3.83 -4.51
CA THR A 35 -3.56 -5.14 -4.51
C THR A 35 -4.10 -5.51 -5.89
N LEU A 36 -4.67 -4.55 -6.62
CA LEU A 36 -5.17 -4.81 -7.97
C LEU A 36 -4.04 -5.22 -8.93
N LEU A 37 -2.90 -4.51 -8.88
CA LEU A 37 -1.74 -4.86 -9.70
C LEU A 37 -1.20 -6.25 -9.37
N LEU A 38 -1.12 -6.62 -8.08
CA LEU A 38 -0.70 -7.97 -7.69
C LEU A 38 -1.68 -9.04 -8.18
N LEU A 39 -2.98 -8.78 -8.16
CA LEU A 39 -3.98 -9.71 -8.69
C LEU A 39 -3.91 -9.86 -10.21
N ILE A 40 -3.67 -8.77 -10.93
CA ILE A 40 -3.45 -8.80 -12.39
C ILE A 40 -2.21 -9.64 -12.69
N ALA A 41 -1.10 -9.38 -12.00
CA ALA A 41 0.13 -10.16 -12.14
C ALA A 41 -0.12 -11.65 -11.83
N LEU A 42 -0.80 -11.97 -10.72
CA LEU A 42 -1.10 -13.35 -10.35
C LEU A 42 -1.99 -14.06 -11.37
N SER A 43 -2.91 -13.34 -12.01
CA SER A 43 -3.79 -13.89 -13.06
C SER A 43 -3.08 -14.11 -14.40
N ASN A 44 -1.80 -13.73 -14.53
CA ASN A 44 -1.08 -13.84 -15.79
C ASN A 44 -0.72 -15.31 -16.08
N PRO A 45 -1.20 -15.88 -17.19
CA PRO A 45 -0.99 -17.30 -17.52
C PRO A 45 0.49 -17.64 -17.74
N ALA A 46 1.34 -16.68 -18.13
CA ALA A 46 2.77 -16.90 -18.29
C ALA A 46 3.47 -17.16 -16.93
N LEU A 47 3.00 -16.53 -15.85
CA LEU A 47 3.52 -16.76 -14.51
C LEU A 47 3.05 -18.10 -13.94
N ALA A 48 1.78 -18.45 -14.16
CA ALA A 48 1.25 -19.76 -13.79
C ALA A 48 2.02 -20.89 -14.51
N PHE A 49 2.28 -20.73 -15.81
CA PHE A 49 3.06 -21.70 -16.58
C PHE A 49 4.49 -21.84 -16.05
N ARG A 50 5.16 -20.73 -15.66
CA ARG A 50 6.48 -20.80 -15.04
C ARG A 50 6.47 -21.60 -13.74
N LEU A 51 5.41 -21.49 -12.95
CA LEU A 51 5.30 -22.20 -11.68
C LEU A 51 5.16 -23.71 -11.88
N GLU A 52 4.44 -24.13 -12.93
CA GLU A 52 4.27 -25.54 -13.28
C GLU A 52 5.48 -26.14 -14.00
N ALA A 53 6.04 -25.41 -14.97
CA ALA A 53 7.06 -25.92 -15.88
C ALA A 53 8.50 -25.52 -15.51
N GLY A 54 8.69 -24.57 -14.59
CA GLY A 54 9.99 -24.03 -14.18
C GLY A 54 10.60 -23.01 -15.15
N PHE A 55 9.98 -22.76 -16.31
CA PHE A 55 10.43 -21.80 -17.32
C PHE A 55 9.27 -21.02 -17.92
N PHE A 56 9.55 -19.85 -18.47
CA PHE A 56 8.53 -19.04 -19.16
C PHE A 56 8.20 -19.59 -20.54
N PRO A 57 6.93 -19.59 -20.96
CA PRO A 57 6.56 -20.10 -22.28
C PRO A 57 7.21 -19.26 -23.40
N PRO A 58 7.59 -19.88 -24.53
CA PRO A 58 8.18 -19.14 -25.65
C PRO A 58 7.21 -18.07 -26.17
N LEU A 59 7.73 -16.92 -26.61
CA LEU A 59 6.97 -15.74 -27.08
C LEU A 59 6.16 -14.98 -25.99
N SER A 60 6.36 -15.27 -24.70
CA SER A 60 5.67 -14.58 -23.59
C SER A 60 6.42 -13.39 -23.00
N GLU A 61 7.53 -12.97 -23.61
CA GLU A 61 8.45 -11.96 -23.07
C GLU A 61 7.75 -10.65 -22.69
N SER A 62 6.82 -10.17 -23.52
CA SER A 62 6.05 -8.96 -23.27
C SER A 62 5.11 -9.12 -22.07
N ALA A 63 4.46 -10.27 -21.93
CA ALA A 63 3.57 -10.56 -20.80
C ALA A 63 4.35 -10.67 -19.48
N VAL A 64 5.53 -11.28 -19.51
CA VAL A 64 6.41 -11.39 -18.34
C VAL A 64 6.96 -10.04 -17.93
N GLN A 65 7.37 -9.20 -18.89
CA GLN A 65 7.82 -7.84 -18.60
C GLN A 65 6.69 -6.98 -18.03
N SER A 66 5.47 -7.05 -18.57
CA SER A 66 4.30 -6.36 -18.00
C SER A 66 4.08 -6.78 -16.54
N ALA A 67 4.03 -8.08 -16.26
CA ALA A 67 3.83 -8.58 -14.91
C ALA A 67 4.95 -8.14 -13.94
N ARG A 68 6.21 -8.17 -14.37
CA ARG A 68 7.33 -7.63 -13.58
C ARG A 68 7.15 -6.16 -13.26
N THR A 69 6.77 -5.35 -14.24
CA THR A 69 6.53 -3.92 -14.01
C THR A 69 5.38 -3.69 -13.04
N GLU A 70 4.29 -4.45 -13.16
CA GLU A 70 3.14 -4.38 -12.26
C GLU A 70 3.54 -4.73 -10.81
N VAL A 71 4.34 -5.78 -10.62
CA VAL A 71 4.85 -6.18 -9.29
C VAL A 71 5.76 -5.11 -8.68
N VAL A 72 6.67 -4.53 -9.48
CA VAL A 72 7.55 -3.45 -9.01
C VAL A 72 6.75 -2.21 -8.63
N VAL A 73 5.77 -1.82 -9.46
CA VAL A 73 4.90 -0.67 -9.17
C VAL A 73 4.06 -0.95 -7.92
N ALA A 74 3.53 -2.17 -7.76
CA ALA A 74 2.82 -2.58 -6.57
C ALA A 74 3.70 -2.45 -5.32
N ALA A 75 4.97 -2.87 -5.38
CA ALA A 75 5.91 -2.76 -4.26
C ALA A 75 6.11 -1.30 -3.81
N VAL A 76 6.33 -0.40 -4.77
CA VAL A 76 6.48 1.03 -4.49
C VAL A 76 5.21 1.60 -3.86
N LEU A 77 4.03 1.25 -4.38
CA LEU A 77 2.75 1.69 -3.85
C LEU A 77 2.48 1.15 -2.45
N THR A 78 2.86 -0.09 -2.14
CA THR A 78 2.76 -0.66 -0.79
C THR A 78 3.61 0.12 0.21
N VAL A 79 4.84 0.52 -0.17
CA VAL A 79 5.71 1.35 0.68
C VAL A 79 5.09 2.73 0.93
N LEU A 80 4.62 3.40 -0.14
CA LEU A 80 3.94 4.70 -0.05
C LEU A 80 2.68 4.63 0.83
N SER A 81 1.89 3.57 0.66
CA SER A 81 0.70 3.30 1.45
C SER A 81 1.04 3.14 2.93
N SER A 82 2.04 2.33 3.23
CA SER A 82 2.53 2.08 4.59
C SER A 82 2.97 3.37 5.26
N ALA A 83 3.79 4.18 4.59
CA ALA A 83 4.27 5.46 5.12
C ALA A 83 3.11 6.42 5.40
N SER A 84 2.13 6.50 4.49
CA SER A 84 0.94 7.34 4.65
C SER A 84 0.06 6.88 5.82
N ALA A 85 -0.14 5.58 5.96
CA ALA A 85 -0.92 4.97 7.02
C ALA A 85 -0.27 5.16 8.41
N VAL A 86 1.05 4.96 8.51
CA VAL A 86 1.82 5.25 9.73
C VAL A 86 1.71 6.73 10.10
N ALA A 87 1.89 7.63 9.12
CA ALA A 87 1.78 9.07 9.34
C ALA A 87 0.37 9.44 9.86
N ALA A 88 -0.69 8.93 9.26
CA ALA A 88 -2.07 9.17 9.73
C ALA A 88 -2.28 8.74 11.19
N VAL A 89 -1.71 7.61 11.62
CA VAL A 89 -1.80 7.12 13.01
C VAL A 89 -0.97 7.97 13.98
N ILE A 90 0.22 8.41 13.57
CA ILE A 90 1.17 9.19 14.40
C ILE A 90 0.67 10.61 14.63
N PHE A 91 0.12 11.28 13.62
CA PHE A 91 -0.27 12.69 13.73
C PHE A 91 -1.46 12.97 14.67
N ARG A 92 -2.03 11.93 15.29
CA ARG A 92 -3.18 11.98 16.23
C ARG A 92 -4.35 12.77 15.64
N SER A 93 -4.73 12.47 14.40
CA SER A 93 -6.02 12.87 13.86
C SER A 93 -7.17 12.24 14.66
N THR A 94 -8.42 12.59 14.32
CA THR A 94 -9.60 11.96 14.95
C THR A 94 -9.53 10.42 14.86
N ILE A 95 -10.19 9.75 15.81
CA ILE A 95 -10.20 8.29 15.95
C ILE A 95 -10.54 7.58 14.63
N THR A 96 -11.47 8.12 13.85
CA THR A 96 -11.87 7.57 12.54
C THR A 96 -10.69 7.41 11.58
N TRP A 97 -9.87 8.45 11.42
CA TRP A 97 -8.73 8.39 10.50
C TRP A 97 -7.60 7.51 11.02
N ARG A 98 -7.41 7.44 12.34
CA ARG A 98 -6.45 6.51 12.94
C ARG A 98 -6.88 5.06 12.73
N LEU A 99 -8.18 4.77 12.79
CA LEU A 99 -8.72 3.45 12.45
C LEU A 99 -8.49 3.11 10.98
N ILE A 100 -8.77 4.04 10.07
CA ILE A 100 -8.53 3.81 8.63
C ILE A 100 -7.04 3.52 8.38
N GLY A 101 -6.14 4.36 8.88
CA GLY A 101 -4.70 4.11 8.79
C GLY A 101 -4.28 2.78 9.42
N GLY A 102 -4.85 2.44 10.59
CA GLY A 102 -4.61 1.15 11.25
C GLY A 102 -5.07 -0.05 10.42
N VAL A 103 -6.26 0.02 9.81
CA VAL A 103 -6.78 -1.01 8.90
C VAL A 103 -5.89 -1.14 7.66
N THR A 104 -5.41 -0.01 7.10
CA THR A 104 -4.45 -0.02 5.99
C THR A 104 -3.15 -0.72 6.37
N LEU A 105 -2.64 -0.51 7.59
CA LEU A 105 -1.47 -1.25 8.08
C LEU A 105 -1.75 -2.74 8.29
N LEU A 106 -2.95 -3.09 8.76
CA LEU A 106 -3.34 -4.48 8.94
C LEU A 106 -3.42 -5.22 7.59
N ALA A 107 -3.83 -4.52 6.52
CA ALA A 107 -3.82 -5.07 5.17
C ALA A 107 -2.42 -5.50 4.69
N LEU A 108 -1.33 -4.92 5.21
CA LEU A 108 0.04 -5.34 4.89
C LEU A 108 0.32 -6.79 5.27
N ILE A 109 -0.38 -7.33 6.28
CA ILE A 109 -0.25 -8.74 6.67
C ILE A 109 -0.66 -9.67 5.52
N LEU A 110 -1.60 -9.23 4.68
CA LEU A 110 -2.03 -9.98 3.50
C LEU A 110 -1.23 -9.60 2.24
N VAL A 111 -1.01 -8.30 2.04
CA VAL A 111 -0.35 -7.77 0.83
C VAL A 111 1.13 -8.11 0.79
N GLY A 112 1.82 -8.13 1.93
CA GLY A 112 3.26 -8.45 2.00
C GLY A 112 3.58 -9.85 1.48
N PRO A 113 2.97 -10.93 2.02
CA PRO A 113 3.15 -12.29 1.50
C PRO A 113 2.74 -12.41 0.03
N LEU A 114 1.65 -11.76 -0.38
CA LEU A 114 1.22 -11.79 -1.78
C LEU A 114 2.26 -11.15 -2.69
N LEU A 115 2.80 -10.00 -2.29
CA LEU A 115 3.85 -9.30 -3.03
C LEU A 115 5.12 -10.16 -3.14
N TRP A 116 5.50 -10.85 -2.06
CA TRP A 116 6.61 -11.79 -2.06
C TRP A 116 6.40 -12.92 -3.07
N VAL A 117 5.23 -13.55 -3.05
CA VAL A 117 4.87 -14.64 -3.97
C VAL A 117 4.89 -14.13 -5.41
N CYS A 118 4.26 -13.00 -5.70
CA CYS A 118 4.26 -12.42 -7.05
C CYS A 118 5.67 -12.04 -7.52
N TYR A 119 6.53 -11.58 -6.60
CA TYR A 119 7.93 -11.28 -6.91
C TYR A 119 8.71 -12.55 -7.28
N ASP A 120 8.59 -13.61 -6.48
CA ASP A 120 9.23 -14.90 -6.74
C ASP A 120 8.76 -15.54 -8.06
N MET A 121 7.47 -15.44 -8.38
CA MET A 121 6.95 -15.89 -9.67
C MET A 121 7.47 -15.08 -10.84
N ALA A 122 7.68 -13.77 -10.66
CA ALA A 122 8.04 -12.85 -11.74
C ALA A 122 9.55 -12.83 -12.06
N PHE A 123 10.41 -12.98 -11.06
CA PHE A 123 11.88 -12.88 -11.19
C PHE A 123 12.57 -14.23 -11.10
#